data_AF-A0A916FJF8-F1
#
_entry.id   AF-A0A916FJF8-F1
#
_cell.length_a   1.000
_cell.length_b   1.000
_cell.length_c   1.000
_cell.angle_alpha   90.00
_cell.angle_beta   90.00
_cell.angle_gamma   90.00
#
_symmetry.space_group_name_H-M   'P 1'
#
loop_
_entity.id
_entity.type
_entity.pdbx_description
1 polymer ?
#
loop_
_entity_poly.entity_id
_entity_poly.type
_entity_poly.pdbx_seq_one_letter_code
_entity_poly.pdbx_strand_id
1 'polypeptide(L)'
;MSDTQLHTYEVFHQSKSGEPHVHVGAVHASDAALALQYARDQFARRLPCTSLWVVPSDQITATSQAESAAWFDSSTDKSYREASGFPMRDIVKRAENWQENDQLTG
;
A
#
# COMPACT_ATOMS: atom_id res chain seq x y z
N MET A 1 -4.86 14.10 42.45
CA MET A 1 -5.82 13.28 41.70
C MET A 1 -5.11 12.86 40.44
N SER A 2 -4.81 11.57 40.27
CA SER A 2 -4.09 11.09 39.09
C SER A 2 -5.04 11.15 37.90
N ASP A 3 -4.66 11.92 36.89
CA ASP A 3 -5.44 12.10 35.68
C ASP A 3 -5.48 10.76 34.92
N THR A 4 -6.59 10.02 35.01
CA THR A 4 -6.84 8.81 34.22
C THR A 4 -7.25 9.23 32.81
N GLN A 5 -6.44 10.06 32.16
CA GLN A 5 -6.70 10.47 30.79
C GLN A 5 -6.32 9.31 29.88
N LEU A 6 -7.33 8.67 29.31
CA LEU A 6 -7.15 7.64 28.31
C LEU A 6 -6.93 8.31 26.95
N HIS A 7 -5.85 7.93 26.28
CA HIS A 7 -5.54 8.38 24.92
C HIS A 7 -6.05 7.34 23.93
N THR A 8 -6.51 7.79 22.76
CA THR A 8 -6.94 6.92 21.67
C THR A 8 -5.73 6.49 20.85
N TYR A 9 -5.67 5.20 20.54
CA TYR A 9 -4.64 4.58 19.71
C TYR A 9 -5.32 3.84 18.56
N GLU A 10 -4.89 4.12 17.33
CA GLU A 10 -5.25 3.34 16.16
C GLU A 10 -4.42 2.06 16.10
N VAL A 11 -5.08 0.95 15.77
CA VAL A 11 -4.51 -0.39 15.74
C VAL A 11 -4.43 -0.90 14.31
N PHE A 12 -3.26 -1.44 13.96
CA PHE A 12 -3.01 -2.07 12.68
C PHE A 12 -2.51 -3.50 12.90
N HIS A 13 -3.08 -4.45 12.17
CA HIS A 13 -2.70 -5.86 12.24
C HIS A 13 -2.07 -6.34 10.94
N GLN A 14 -1.15 -7.28 11.06
CA GLN A 14 -0.59 -8.03 9.95
C GLN A 14 -0.99 -9.50 10.10
N SER A 15 -1.78 -10.00 9.15
CA SER A 15 -2.27 -11.38 9.18
C SER A 15 -1.14 -12.40 8.94
N LYS A 16 -0.31 -12.16 7.91
CA LYS A 16 0.83 -13.02 7.56
C LYS A 16 2.11 -12.21 7.39
N SER A 17 3.25 -12.84 7.67
CA SER A 17 4.56 -12.22 7.44
C SER A 17 4.71 -11.76 5.98
N GLY A 18 5.01 -10.48 5.79
CA GLY A 18 5.21 -9.86 4.47
C GLY A 18 3.95 -9.20 3.88
N GLU A 19 2.77 -9.40 4.47
CA GLU A 19 1.58 -8.62 4.10
C GLU A 19 1.63 -7.22 4.74
N PRO A 20 0.98 -6.20 4.15
CA PRO A 20 0.90 -4.89 4.77
C PRO A 20 0.09 -4.93 6.07
N HIS A 21 0.43 -4.06 7.01
CA HIS A 21 -0.40 -3.81 8.18
C HIS A 21 -1.69 -3.11 7.77
N VAL A 22 -2.83 -3.67 8.15
CA VAL A 22 -4.16 -3.16 7.85
C VAL A 22 -4.80 -2.63 9.13
N HIS A 23 -5.37 -1.43 9.06
CA HIS A 23 -6.11 -0.83 10.17
C HIS A 23 -7.33 -1.68 10.54
N VAL A 24 -7.53 -1.92 11.84
CA VAL A 24 -8.64 -2.75 12.36
C VAL A 24 -9.56 -2.03 13.32
N GLY A 25 -9.16 -0.86 13.82
CA GLY A 25 -9.93 -0.07 14.76
C GLY A 25 -9.06 0.65 15.76
N ALA A 26 -9.66 1.12 16.85
CA ALA A 26 -8.99 1.91 17.87
C ALA A 26 -9.21 1.33 19.28
N VAL A 27 -8.28 1.63 20.19
CA VAL A 27 -8.34 1.31 21.63
C VAL A 27 -8.01 2.53 22.47
N HIS A 28 -8.46 2.55 23.73
CA HIS A 28 -8.17 3.62 24.68
C HIS A 28 -7.25 3.09 25.78
N ALA A 29 -6.12 3.76 26.00
CA ALA A 29 -5.14 3.34 26.99
C ALA A 29 -4.36 4.54 27.57
N SER A 30 -3.72 4.34 28.72
CA SER A 30 -2.82 5.33 29.32
C SER A 30 -1.51 5.49 28.54
N ASP A 31 -1.04 4.42 27.92
CA ASP A 31 0.24 4.33 27.23
C ASP A 31 0.21 3.25 26.12
N ALA A 32 1.25 3.24 25.28
CA ALA A 32 1.35 2.35 24.15
C ALA A 32 1.50 0.86 24.54
N ALA A 33 2.10 0.55 25.69
CA ALA A 33 2.28 -0.85 26.12
C ALA A 33 0.95 -1.45 26.55
N LEU A 34 0.13 -0.67 27.28
CA LEU A 34 -1.23 -1.06 27.63
C LEU A 34 -2.13 -1.12 26.38
N ALA A 35 -1.98 -0.16 25.45
CA ALA A 35 -2.69 -0.19 24.17
C ALA A 35 -2.43 -1.50 23.39
N LEU A 36 -1.18 -1.98 23.34
CA LEU A 36 -0.83 -3.25 22.70
C LEU A 36 -1.53 -4.44 23.36
N GLN A 37 -1.63 -4.46 24.69
CA GLN A 37 -2.32 -5.54 25.42
C GLN A 37 -3.81 -5.57 25.06
N TYR A 38 -4.47 -4.40 25.05
CA TYR A 38 -5.87 -4.29 24.65
C TYR A 38 -6.08 -4.63 23.18
N ALA A 39 -5.22 -4.15 22.30
CA ALA A 39 -5.24 -4.47 20.88
C ALA A 39 -5.12 -5.98 20.62
N ARG A 40 -4.20 -6.65 21.31
CA ARG A 40 -4.04 -8.11 21.24
C ARG A 40 -5.32 -8.83 21.66
N ASP A 41 -5.90 -8.43 22.79
CA ASP A 41 -7.07 -9.09 23.35
C ASP A 41 -8.34 -8.84 22.52
N GLN A 42 -8.44 -7.68 21.85
CA GLN A 42 -9.59 -7.31 21.03
C GLN A 42 -9.49 -7.84 19.59
N PHE A 43 -8.32 -7.77 18.96
CA PHE A 43 -8.17 -8.00 17.51
C PHE A 43 -7.38 -9.26 17.14
N ALA A 44 -6.56 -9.84 18.04
CA ALA A 44 -5.69 -10.98 17.72
C ALA A 44 -6.14 -12.32 18.33
N ARG A 45 -7.33 -12.39 18.96
CA ARG A 45 -7.77 -13.61 19.67
C ARG A 45 -8.20 -14.79 18.79
N ARG A 46 -8.70 -14.54 17.59
CA ARG A 46 -9.35 -15.57 16.75
C ARG A 46 -8.82 -15.66 15.32
N LEU A 47 -7.97 -14.72 14.91
CA LEU A 47 -7.42 -14.65 13.57
C LEU A 47 -5.90 -14.81 13.64
N PRO A 48 -5.27 -15.41 12.62
CA PRO A 48 -3.82 -15.43 12.52
C PRO A 48 -3.31 -13.99 12.51
N CYS A 49 -2.50 -13.64 13.52
CA CYS A 49 -1.90 -12.33 13.67
C CYS A 49 -0.41 -12.52 13.92
N THR A 50 0.41 -12.01 13.00
CA THR A 50 1.87 -12.13 13.06
C THR A 50 2.51 -10.88 13.68
N SER A 51 1.90 -9.70 13.48
CA SER A 51 2.39 -8.43 14.02
C SER A 51 1.23 -7.47 14.31
N LEU A 52 1.39 -6.65 15.35
CA LEU A 52 0.46 -5.58 15.74
C LEU A 52 1.22 -4.28 15.92
N TRP A 53 0.68 -3.20 15.36
CA TRP A 53 1.12 -1.84 15.60
C TRP A 53 0.01 -1.06 16.29
N VAL A 54 0.41 -0.18 17.21
CA VAL A 54 -0.45 0.82 17.81
C VAL A 54 0.19 2.18 17.61
N VAL A 55 -0.61 3.16 17.23
CA VAL A 55 -0.16 4.53 17.00
C VAL A 55 -1.14 5.48 17.68
N PRO A 56 -0.67 6.42 18.52
CA PRO A 56 -1.53 7.48 19.05
C PRO A 56 -2.29 8.19 17.93
N SER A 57 -3.61 8.37 18.07
CA SER A 57 -4.42 8.96 16.99
C SER A 57 -4.01 10.41 16.68
N ASP A 58 -3.44 11.13 17.65
CA ASP A 58 -2.89 12.50 17.50
C ASP A 58 -1.61 12.56 16.65
N GLN A 59 -0.91 11.43 16.46
CA GLN A 59 0.26 11.35 15.58
C GLN A 59 -0.10 11.00 14.13
N ILE A 60 -1.37 10.74 13.83
CA ILE A 60 -1.82 10.42 12.47
C ILE A 60 -2.31 11.70 11.79
N THR A 61 -1.61 12.10 10.74
CA THR A 61 -2.04 13.21 9.88
C THR A 61 -2.79 12.65 8.68
N ALA A 62 -4.04 13.06 8.51
CA ALA A 62 -4.88 12.64 7.39
C ALA A 62 -5.22 13.85 6.50
N THR A 63 -5.31 13.61 5.19
CA THR A 63 -5.86 14.58 4.23
C THR A 63 -7.38 14.63 4.34
N SER A 64 -7.99 15.79 4.08
CA SER A 64 -9.46 15.87 4.01
C SER A 64 -10.01 15.41 2.66
N GLN A 65 -11.27 14.94 2.65
CA GLN A 65 -11.94 14.53 1.40
C GLN A 65 -12.05 15.68 0.39
N ALA A 66 -12.18 16.92 0.87
CA ALA A 66 -12.25 18.11 0.03
C ALA A 66 -10.92 18.38 -0.71
N GLU A 67 -9.79 17.97 -0.15
CA GLU A 67 -8.47 18.12 -0.75
C GLU A 67 -8.14 16.98 -1.73
N SER A 68 -8.93 15.90 -1.76
CA SER A 68 -8.62 14.70 -2.55
C SER A 68 -8.31 15.00 -4.02
N ALA A 69 -9.06 15.90 -4.67
CA ALA A 69 -8.81 16.30 -6.04
C ALA A 69 -7.43 16.96 -6.20
N ALA A 70 -6.99 17.82 -5.27
CA ALA A 70 -5.68 18.46 -5.37
C ALA A 70 -4.51 17.51 -5.14
N TRP A 71 -4.69 16.48 -4.31
CA TRP A 71 -3.63 15.52 -3.97
C TRP A 71 -3.54 14.35 -4.96
N PHE A 72 -4.66 13.92 -5.55
CA PHE A 72 -4.73 12.69 -6.34
C PHE A 72 -5.17 12.89 -7.80
N ASP A 73 -5.74 14.05 -8.18
CA ASP A 73 -6.03 14.31 -9.59
C ASP A 73 -4.71 14.57 -10.33
N SER A 74 -4.35 13.65 -11.22
CA SER A 74 -3.14 13.74 -12.02
C SER A 74 -3.33 14.87 -13.04
N SER A 75 -2.96 16.10 -12.68
CA SER A 75 -2.84 17.25 -13.61
C SER A 75 -1.70 17.08 -14.64
N THR A 76 -1.44 15.86 -15.10
CA THR A 76 -0.53 15.61 -16.20
C THR A 76 -0.99 14.36 -16.90
N ASP A 77 -1.40 14.54 -18.15
CA ASP A 77 -1.47 13.51 -19.18
C ASP A 77 -0.16 12.69 -19.14
N LYS A 78 -0.22 11.55 -18.45
CA LYS A 78 0.87 10.56 -18.37
C LYS A 78 0.51 9.32 -19.18
N SER A 79 -0.33 9.51 -20.19
CA SER A 79 -0.69 8.55 -21.25
C SER A 79 0.56 7.94 -21.91
N TYR A 80 1.70 8.64 -21.87
CA TYR A 80 2.99 8.16 -22.36
C TYR A 80 3.66 7.06 -21.49
N ARG A 81 3.24 6.85 -20.24
CA ARG A 81 3.83 5.84 -19.33
C ARG A 81 3.11 4.51 -19.34
N GLU A 82 1.89 4.46 -19.86
CA GLU A 82 1.26 3.19 -20.17
C GLU A 82 1.95 2.62 -21.40
N ALA A 83 2.61 1.47 -21.23
CA ALA A 83 3.23 0.74 -22.32
C ALA A 83 2.13 0.22 -23.28
N SER A 84 1.54 1.12 -24.06
CA SER A 84 0.79 0.75 -25.25
C SER A 84 1.80 0.10 -26.18
N GLY A 85 1.64 -1.23 -26.29
CA GLY A 85 2.64 -2.15 -26.77
C GLY A 85 3.23 -1.78 -28.12
N PHE A 86 4.54 -2.01 -28.27
CA PHE A 86 5.12 -2.27 -29.57
C PHE A 86 4.25 -3.32 -30.27
N PRO A 87 3.65 -3.03 -31.43
CA PRO A 87 3.01 -4.07 -32.21
C PRO A 87 4.10 -5.04 -32.65
N MET A 88 4.12 -6.23 -32.02
CA MET A 88 5.03 -7.36 -32.31
C MET A 88 5.17 -7.68 -33.80
N ARG A 89 4.19 -7.26 -34.62
CA ARG A 89 4.14 -7.45 -36.07
C ARG A 89 5.26 -6.74 -36.83
N ASP A 90 5.81 -5.64 -36.30
CA ASP A 90 6.89 -4.90 -36.98
C ASP A 90 8.27 -5.54 -36.75
N ILE A 91 8.44 -6.26 -35.64
CA ILE A 91 9.69 -6.96 -35.31
C ILE A 91 9.86 -8.22 -36.18
N VAL A 92 8.76 -8.92 -36.46
CA VAL A 92 8.76 -10.14 -37.29
C VAL A 92 9.08 -9.81 -38.75
N LYS A 93 8.44 -8.79 -39.33
CA LYS A 93 8.72 -8.36 -40.72
C LYS A 93 10.17 -7.92 -40.93
N ARG A 94 10.77 -7.32 -39.89
CA ARG A 94 12.17 -6.90 -39.95
C ARG A 94 13.13 -8.06 -39.78
N ALA A 95 12.73 -9.26 -39.36
CA ALA A 95 13.61 -10.44 -39.31
C ALA A 95 13.59 -11.23 -40.63
N GLU A 96 12.42 -11.33 -41.28
CA GLU A 96 12.25 -12.03 -42.56
C GLU A 96 13.11 -11.40 -43.67
N ASN A 97 13.19 -10.07 -43.72
CA ASN A 97 14.01 -9.35 -44.70
C ASN A 97 15.54 -9.56 -44.57
N TRP A 98 16.05 -10.12 -43.46
CA TRP A 98 17.49 -10.43 -43.32
C TRP A 98 17.83 -11.82 -43.81
N GLN A 99 16.87 -12.76 -43.80
CA GLN A 99 17.08 -14.11 -44.32
C GLN A 99 17.09 -14.14 -45.86
N GLU A 100 16.33 -13.25 -46.50
CA GLU A 100 16.28 -13.17 -47.97
C GLU A 100 17.52 -12.50 -48.58
N ASN A 101 18.15 -11.55 -47.86
CA ASN A 101 19.31 -10.81 -48.37
C ASN A 101 20.64 -11.56 -48.20
N ASP A 102 20.69 -12.56 -47.32
CA ASP A 102 21.88 -13.39 -47.07
C ASP A 102 22.07 -14.49 -48.14
N GLN A 103 21.01 -14.83 -48.89
CA GLN A 103 21.07 -15.82 -50.00
C GLN A 103 21.48 -15.23 -51.36
N LEU A 104 21.57 -13.90 -51.49
CA LEU A 104 21.93 -13.22 -52.74
C LEU A 104 23.39 -12.73 -52.77
N THR A 105 24.16 -12.97 -51.71
CA THR A 105 25.59 -12.62 -51.61
C THR A 105 26.52 -13.83 -51.45
N GLY A 106 26.07 -15.01 -51.92
CA GLY A 106 26.89 -16.21 -52.10
C GLY A 106 27.26 -16.44 -53.56
#